data_AF-A0A497DWE7-F1
#
_entry.id   AF-A0A497DWE7-F1
#
_cell.length_a   1.000
_cell.length_b   1.000
_cell.length_c   1.000
_cell.angle_alpha   90.00
_cell.angle_beta   90.00
_cell.angle_gamma   90.00
#
_symmetry.space_group_name_H-M   'P 1'
#
loop_
_entity.id
_entity.type
_entity.pdbx_description
1 polymer ?
#
loop_
_entity_poly.entity_id
_entity_poly.type
_entity_poly.pdbx_seq_one_letter_code
_entity_poly.pdbx_strand_id
1 'polypeptide(L)'
;YIDHDWKDYSTYYFRHLYGEKNYDNLKWTEGSNNLVEKFDYLRKRLPNIAYGFTQVWVHSTWESHSFHTGGICYEYEIHESLPRALGYNIDGCHACDWAAGLGQYFIGGGYIYNPSPTSLVVIGTTKVGGMLAFEPFYISLGKNNPIGRAFFDWMTDRLKSDEERDFIIGWHYGMTIIGDPLVCFLKVPGKSNNLFEVLPPVDFRGEKVENRSLLMKETIHTFSWKPNSDNNPDRIYLYRLYEVKLNSLDLIAEIPPSKTTYFRRGVEDREYLYALCSVDTNNRESNFSFTIIK
;
A
#
# COMPACT_ATOMS: atom_id res chain seq x y z
N TYR A 1 -7.68 -8.56 0.91
CA TYR A 1 -8.34 -9.03 2.15
C TYR A 1 -9.71 -9.53 1.75
N ILE A 2 -10.00 -10.82 1.89
CA ILE A 2 -11.13 -11.44 1.20
C ILE A 2 -11.94 -12.26 2.19
N ASP A 3 -13.14 -11.75 2.49
CA ASP A 3 -14.04 -12.36 3.46
C ASP A 3 -14.77 -13.59 2.91
N HIS A 4 -15.50 -14.28 3.80
CA HIS A 4 -16.09 -15.60 3.61
C HIS A 4 -16.76 -15.83 2.23
N ASP A 5 -17.60 -14.91 1.77
CA ASP A 5 -18.45 -15.13 0.58
C ASP A 5 -17.66 -15.16 -0.73
N TRP A 6 -16.42 -14.68 -0.71
CA TRP A 6 -15.54 -14.64 -1.88
C TRP A 6 -14.28 -15.51 -1.72
N LYS A 7 -14.23 -16.37 -0.71
CA LYS A 7 -13.04 -17.20 -0.40
C LYS A 7 -12.54 -18.04 -1.59
N ASP A 8 -13.45 -18.45 -2.48
CA ASP A 8 -13.15 -19.31 -3.63
C ASP A 8 -12.76 -18.53 -4.90
N TYR A 9 -12.81 -17.19 -4.87
CA TYR A 9 -12.49 -16.38 -6.04
C TYR A 9 -10.97 -16.32 -6.29
N SER A 10 -10.59 -15.98 -7.53
CA SER A 10 -9.20 -15.64 -7.88
C SER A 10 -8.84 -14.25 -7.38
N THR A 11 -7.62 -14.08 -6.87
CA THR A 11 -7.24 -12.92 -6.05
C THR A 11 -5.84 -12.41 -6.34
N TYR A 12 -5.22 -12.92 -7.40
CA TYR A 12 -3.85 -12.62 -7.78
C TYR A 12 -3.71 -11.30 -8.57
N TYR A 13 -4.66 -10.37 -8.44
CA TYR A 13 -4.65 -9.13 -9.24
C TYR A 13 -3.53 -8.16 -8.82
N PHE A 14 -3.16 -8.17 -7.54
CA PHE A 14 -2.08 -7.32 -7.02
C PHE A 14 -0.70 -7.68 -7.58
N ARG A 15 -0.53 -8.86 -8.19
CA ARG A 15 0.71 -9.22 -8.89
C ARG A 15 1.04 -8.24 -10.02
N HIS A 16 0.02 -7.62 -10.61
CA HIS A 16 0.20 -6.63 -11.67
C HIS A 16 0.79 -5.32 -11.14
N LEU A 17 0.66 -5.03 -9.85
CA LEU A 17 1.23 -3.83 -9.19
C LEU A 17 2.58 -4.15 -8.56
N TYR A 18 2.62 -5.19 -7.74
CA TYR A 18 3.74 -5.45 -6.83
C TYR A 18 4.56 -6.70 -7.20
N GLY A 19 4.21 -7.40 -8.28
CA GLY A 19 4.82 -8.67 -8.66
C GLY A 19 4.30 -9.86 -7.84
N GLU A 20 4.75 -11.06 -8.17
CA GLU A 20 4.17 -12.33 -7.67
C GLU A 20 4.26 -12.54 -6.15
N LYS A 21 5.13 -11.81 -5.44
CA LYS A 21 5.44 -12.09 -4.02
C LYS A 21 5.39 -10.89 -3.07
N ASN A 22 5.24 -9.66 -3.58
CA ASN A 22 5.34 -8.46 -2.73
C ASN A 22 3.98 -7.89 -2.31
N TYR A 23 3.01 -8.77 -2.06
CA TYR A 23 1.71 -8.38 -1.52
C TYR A 23 1.15 -9.51 -0.65
N ASP A 24 0.33 -9.14 0.33
CA ASP A 24 -0.41 -10.10 1.14
C ASP A 24 -1.73 -10.44 0.47
N ASN A 25 -1.99 -11.74 0.34
CA ASN A 25 -3.23 -12.28 -0.22
C ASN A 25 -3.96 -13.09 0.85
N LEU A 26 -4.68 -12.39 1.72
CA LEU A 26 -5.40 -12.99 2.84
C LEU A 26 -6.82 -13.34 2.42
N LYS A 27 -7.17 -14.62 2.55
CA LYS A 27 -8.50 -15.16 2.32
C LYS A 27 -9.03 -15.81 3.58
N TRP A 28 -10.33 -15.68 3.77
CA TRP A 28 -11.04 -16.39 4.82
C TRP A 28 -10.89 -17.90 4.63
N THR A 29 -10.58 -18.61 5.70
CA THR A 29 -10.51 -20.07 5.74
C THR A 29 -11.32 -20.62 6.90
N GLU A 30 -11.88 -21.81 6.73
CA GLU A 30 -12.62 -22.48 7.80
C GLU A 30 -11.66 -22.96 8.91
N GLY A 31 -12.05 -22.77 10.17
CA GLY A 31 -11.29 -23.22 11.35
C GLY A 31 -10.71 -22.08 12.21
N SER A 32 -10.07 -22.45 13.32
CA SER A 32 -9.68 -21.55 14.41
C SER A 32 -8.49 -20.63 14.14
N ASN A 33 -7.75 -20.84 13.03
CA ASN A 33 -6.56 -20.06 12.68
C ASN A 33 -6.83 -18.99 11.62
N ASN A 34 -8.10 -18.62 11.43
CA ASN A 34 -8.48 -17.67 10.38
C ASN A 34 -7.80 -16.30 10.58
N LEU A 35 -7.07 -15.86 9.56
CA LEU A 35 -6.35 -14.58 9.55
C LEU A 35 -7.22 -13.42 9.03
N VAL A 36 -8.41 -13.72 8.50
CA VAL A 36 -9.37 -12.75 7.96
C VAL A 36 -10.51 -12.55 8.95
N GLU A 37 -10.35 -11.54 9.81
CA GLU A 37 -11.36 -11.09 10.78
C GLU A 37 -11.34 -9.57 11.00
N LYS A 38 -12.38 -9.02 11.62
CA LYS A 38 -12.46 -7.57 11.93
C LYS A 38 -11.21 -7.02 12.62
N PHE A 39 -10.72 -7.66 13.69
CA PHE A 39 -9.62 -7.12 14.49
C PHE A 39 -8.28 -7.18 13.77
N ASP A 40 -8.01 -8.22 12.98
CA ASP A 40 -6.82 -8.30 12.14
C ASP A 40 -6.79 -7.13 11.15
N TYR A 41 -7.92 -6.87 10.48
CA TYR A 41 -8.05 -5.77 9.54
C TYR A 41 -7.79 -4.40 10.20
N LEU A 42 -8.54 -4.10 11.27
CA LEU A 42 -8.46 -2.82 11.98
C LEU A 42 -7.11 -2.59 12.65
N ARG A 43 -6.51 -3.60 13.29
CA ARG A 43 -5.34 -3.39 14.15
C ARG A 43 -4.01 -3.71 13.49
N LYS A 44 -4.01 -4.45 12.39
CA LYS A 44 -2.77 -4.87 11.71
C LYS A 44 -2.71 -4.50 10.24
N ARG A 45 -3.85 -4.36 9.55
CA ARG A 45 -3.83 -4.06 8.10
C ARG A 45 -3.93 -2.58 7.84
N LEU A 46 -4.97 -1.93 8.37
CA LEU A 46 -5.17 -0.49 8.18
C LEU A 46 -4.01 0.37 8.70
N PRO A 47 -3.51 0.21 9.94
CA PRO A 47 -2.44 1.05 10.47
C PRO A 47 -1.04 0.73 9.92
N ASN A 48 -0.91 -0.29 9.08
CA ASN A 48 0.40 -0.78 8.67
C ASN A 48 0.97 0.05 7.52
N ILE A 49 2.08 0.72 7.81
CA ILE A 49 2.82 1.60 6.91
C ILE A 49 3.49 0.87 5.73
N ALA A 50 3.57 -0.46 5.76
CA ALA A 50 4.16 -1.24 4.68
C ALA A 50 3.24 -1.36 3.45
N TYR A 51 1.93 -1.09 3.59
CA TYR A 51 1.01 -1.18 2.46
C TYR A 51 0.92 0.15 1.72
N GLY A 52 1.17 0.13 0.41
CA GLY A 52 0.91 1.29 -0.47
C GLY A 52 -0.54 1.33 -0.96
N PHE A 53 -1.15 0.17 -1.19
CA PHE A 53 -2.54 0.03 -1.63
C PHE A 53 -3.16 -1.17 -0.95
N THR A 54 -4.42 -1.07 -0.52
CA THR A 54 -5.13 -2.22 0.08
C THR A 54 -6.46 -2.46 -0.61
N GLN A 55 -6.90 -3.72 -0.60
CA GLN A 55 -8.22 -4.10 -1.07
C GLN A 55 -8.92 -4.96 -0.03
N VAL A 56 -10.20 -4.67 0.22
CA VAL A 56 -11.07 -5.47 1.08
C VAL A 56 -12.33 -5.86 0.34
N TRP A 57 -12.70 -7.14 0.41
CA TRP A 57 -13.95 -7.69 -0.11
C TRP A 57 -14.77 -8.12 1.09
N VAL A 58 -15.85 -7.38 1.33
CA VAL A 58 -16.68 -7.52 2.53
C VAL A 58 -18.07 -6.96 2.27
N HIS A 59 -19.10 -7.58 2.87
CA HIS A 59 -20.43 -6.98 2.84
C HIS A 59 -20.40 -5.63 3.55
N SER A 60 -21.11 -4.65 2.99
CA SER A 60 -21.06 -3.29 3.50
C SER A 60 -22.41 -2.61 3.41
N THR A 61 -22.60 -1.65 4.28
CA THR A 61 -23.60 -0.58 4.17
C THR A 61 -22.85 0.74 4.00
N TRP A 62 -23.58 1.86 4.00
CA TRP A 62 -22.96 3.18 4.03
C TRP A 62 -22.21 3.47 5.34
N GLU A 63 -22.49 2.77 6.45
CA GLU A 63 -21.90 3.03 7.77
C GLU A 63 -20.96 1.94 8.29
N SER A 64 -21.03 0.71 7.74
CA SER A 64 -20.35 -0.44 8.32
C SER A 64 -19.91 -1.50 7.31
N HIS A 65 -18.86 -2.25 7.67
CA HIS A 65 -18.42 -3.49 7.05
C HIS A 65 -18.85 -4.67 7.93
N SER A 66 -19.41 -5.70 7.32
CA SER A 66 -19.84 -6.93 7.99
C SER A 66 -18.82 -8.04 7.76
N PHE A 67 -17.86 -8.18 8.68
CA PHE A 67 -16.91 -9.29 8.62
C PHE A 67 -17.57 -10.57 9.14
N HIS A 68 -17.42 -11.68 8.40
CA HIS A 68 -17.91 -12.99 8.84
C HIS A 68 -17.36 -13.37 10.22
N THR A 69 -16.05 -13.13 10.44
CA THR A 69 -15.40 -13.33 11.73
C THR A 69 -15.09 -11.99 12.39
N GLY A 70 -15.54 -11.80 13.63
CA GLY A 70 -15.34 -10.56 14.39
C GLY A 70 -16.48 -9.53 14.29
N GLY A 71 -17.46 -9.75 13.40
CA GLY A 71 -18.72 -9.01 13.37
C GLY A 71 -18.65 -7.67 12.64
N ILE A 72 -19.53 -6.75 13.03
CA ILE A 72 -19.70 -5.44 12.37
C ILE A 72 -18.55 -4.50 12.73
N CYS A 73 -17.93 -3.90 11.73
CA CYS A 73 -16.94 -2.84 11.81
C CYS A 73 -17.57 -1.53 11.36
N TYR A 74 -17.70 -0.57 12.25
CA TYR A 74 -18.28 0.73 11.91
C TYR A 74 -17.22 1.70 11.38
N GLU A 75 -17.69 2.74 10.69
CA GLU A 75 -16.86 3.83 10.16
C GLU A 75 -15.89 4.39 11.21
N TYR A 76 -16.36 4.68 12.43
CA TYR A 76 -15.53 5.30 13.47
C TYR A 76 -14.35 4.41 13.86
N GLU A 77 -14.50 3.08 13.82
CA GLU A 77 -13.43 2.14 14.13
C GLU A 77 -12.35 2.17 13.04
N ILE A 78 -12.76 2.32 11.78
CA ILE A 78 -11.84 2.51 10.65
C ILE A 78 -11.13 3.85 10.78
N HIS A 79 -11.88 4.92 11.06
CA HIS A 79 -11.34 6.26 11.26
C HIS A 79 -10.28 6.29 12.38
N GLU A 80 -10.57 5.66 13.53
CA GLU A 80 -9.67 5.57 14.69
C GLU A 80 -8.50 4.60 14.50
N SER A 81 -8.59 3.67 13.54
CA SER A 81 -7.50 2.74 13.23
C SER A 81 -6.29 3.40 12.55
N LEU A 82 -6.40 4.68 12.17
CA LEU A 82 -5.39 5.47 11.45
C LEU A 82 -4.90 4.77 10.18
N PRO A 83 -5.76 4.57 9.16
CA PRO A 83 -5.39 3.92 7.90
C PRO A 83 -4.15 4.55 7.24
N ARG A 84 -3.12 3.74 6.92
CA ARG A 84 -1.79 4.23 6.46
C ARG A 84 -1.45 3.99 4.99
N ALA A 85 -2.23 3.22 4.25
CA ALA A 85 -2.00 3.03 2.82
C ALA A 85 -2.32 4.31 2.03
N LEU A 86 -1.71 4.45 0.84
CA LEU A 86 -1.97 5.60 -0.05
C LEU A 86 -3.39 5.54 -0.63
N GLY A 87 -3.89 4.33 -0.88
CA GLY A 87 -5.25 4.16 -1.32
C GLY A 87 -5.86 2.80 -1.05
N TYR A 88 -7.16 2.75 -1.30
CA TYR A 88 -8.04 1.66 -0.89
C TYR A 88 -9.02 1.31 -2.00
N ASN A 89 -9.19 0.02 -2.27
CA ASN A 89 -10.29 -0.53 -3.07
C ASN A 89 -11.25 -1.29 -2.15
N ILE A 90 -12.44 -0.74 -1.97
CA ILE A 90 -13.47 -1.33 -1.11
C ILE A 90 -14.50 -2.00 -2.02
N ASP A 91 -14.42 -3.32 -2.10
CA ASP A 91 -15.44 -4.13 -2.75
C ASP A 91 -16.51 -4.52 -1.72
N GLY A 92 -17.44 -3.59 -1.53
CA GLY A 92 -18.53 -3.70 -0.58
C GLY A 92 -19.66 -2.72 -0.92
N CYS A 93 -20.90 -3.20 -0.85
CA CYS A 93 -22.08 -2.41 -1.23
C CYS A 93 -22.17 -1.11 -0.43
N HIS A 94 -22.58 -0.01 -1.07
CA HIS A 94 -22.75 1.30 -0.43
C HIS A 94 -21.53 1.88 0.31
N ALA A 95 -20.34 1.28 0.19
CA ALA A 95 -19.18 1.72 0.98
C ALA A 95 -18.79 3.20 0.73
N CYS A 96 -19.15 3.74 -0.43
CA CYS A 96 -18.94 5.12 -0.81
C CYS A 96 -20.26 5.91 -0.93
N ASP A 97 -21.35 5.44 -0.32
CA ASP A 97 -22.65 6.12 -0.38
C ASP A 97 -22.75 7.25 0.66
N TRP A 98 -22.06 8.36 0.40
CA TRP A 98 -22.04 9.54 1.29
C TRP A 98 -23.43 10.20 1.42
N ALA A 99 -24.33 9.99 0.45
CA ALA A 99 -25.64 10.60 0.44
C ALA A 99 -26.62 9.89 1.38
N ALA A 100 -26.50 8.56 1.52
CA ALA A 100 -27.33 7.77 2.44
C ALA A 100 -27.19 8.19 3.91
N GLY A 101 -26.03 8.70 4.31
CA GLY A 101 -25.78 9.20 5.67
C GLY A 101 -26.40 10.56 5.99
N LEU A 102 -27.02 11.27 5.03
CA LEU A 102 -27.67 12.59 5.22
C LEU A 102 -26.81 13.60 6.01
N GLY A 103 -25.53 13.74 5.65
CA GLY A 103 -24.60 14.66 6.33
C GLY A 103 -23.86 14.06 7.54
N GLN A 104 -24.01 12.75 7.77
CA GLN A 104 -23.19 11.98 8.72
C GLN A 104 -21.94 11.42 8.04
N TYR A 105 -21.08 10.81 8.86
CA TYR A 105 -19.97 9.98 8.41
C TYR A 105 -20.47 8.80 7.56
N PHE A 106 -19.62 8.29 6.68
CA PHE A 106 -19.88 7.13 5.84
C PHE A 106 -18.59 6.33 5.74
N ILE A 107 -18.68 5.02 5.55
CA ILE A 107 -17.55 4.13 5.82
C ILE A 107 -16.32 4.40 4.95
N GLY A 108 -16.51 4.70 3.66
CA GLY A 108 -15.42 5.14 2.78
C GLY A 108 -14.76 6.45 3.22
N GLY A 109 -15.50 7.31 3.93
CA GLY A 109 -14.99 8.53 4.55
C GLY A 109 -14.02 8.22 5.69
N GLY A 110 -14.29 7.21 6.51
CA GLY A 110 -13.39 6.79 7.59
C GLY A 110 -12.00 6.40 7.10
N TYR A 111 -11.88 5.93 5.85
CA TYR A 111 -10.60 5.62 5.24
C TYR A 111 -9.77 6.85 4.86
N ILE A 112 -10.36 7.99 4.48
CA ILE A 112 -9.64 9.15 3.91
C ILE A 112 -9.74 10.43 4.74
N TYR A 113 -10.83 10.63 5.46
CA TYR A 113 -11.08 11.81 6.28
C TYR A 113 -10.66 11.55 7.73
N ASN A 114 -9.54 10.85 7.90
CA ASN A 114 -8.92 10.58 9.20
C ASN A 114 -7.59 11.36 9.36
N PRO A 115 -7.01 11.40 10.57
CA PRO A 115 -5.76 12.13 10.82
C PRO A 115 -4.50 11.57 10.15
N SER A 116 -4.59 10.48 9.37
CA SER A 116 -3.43 9.87 8.72
C SER A 116 -2.83 10.80 7.66
N PRO A 117 -1.49 10.94 7.61
CA PRO A 117 -0.84 11.78 6.61
C PRO A 117 -0.78 11.14 5.21
N THR A 118 -1.14 9.85 5.07
CA THR A 118 -0.90 9.09 3.83
C THR A 118 -2.15 8.60 3.14
N SER A 119 -3.34 8.64 3.74
CA SER A 119 -4.55 8.17 3.07
C SER A 119 -5.09 9.21 2.10
N LEU A 120 -5.02 8.93 0.80
CA LEU A 120 -5.32 9.94 -0.23
C LEU A 120 -6.52 9.59 -1.11
N VAL A 121 -6.84 8.31 -1.26
CA VAL A 121 -7.89 7.90 -2.20
C VAL A 121 -8.57 6.58 -1.86
N VAL A 122 -9.88 6.55 -2.03
CA VAL A 122 -10.71 5.33 -1.98
C VAL A 122 -11.43 5.17 -3.31
N ILE A 123 -11.53 3.94 -3.77
CA ILE A 123 -12.49 3.53 -4.80
C ILE A 123 -13.48 2.52 -4.21
N GLY A 124 -14.76 2.73 -4.48
CA GLY A 124 -15.85 1.88 -3.99
C GLY A 124 -17.16 2.25 -4.69
N THR A 125 -18.30 1.81 -4.15
CA THR A 125 -19.62 2.03 -4.77
C THR A 125 -20.55 2.86 -3.90
N THR A 126 -21.35 3.72 -4.52
CA THR A 126 -22.44 4.48 -3.88
C THR A 126 -23.75 3.69 -3.77
N LYS A 127 -23.77 2.43 -4.20
CA LYS A 127 -24.98 1.59 -4.18
C LYS A 127 -24.67 0.10 -4.06
N VAL A 128 -25.69 -0.75 -4.10
CA VAL A 128 -25.53 -2.20 -4.31
C VAL A 128 -24.73 -2.45 -5.59
N GLY A 129 -23.74 -3.33 -5.51
CA GLY A 129 -22.83 -3.66 -6.60
C GLY A 129 -21.37 -3.46 -6.18
N GLY A 130 -20.48 -3.41 -7.17
CA GLY A 130 -19.05 -3.30 -6.92
C GLY A 130 -18.21 -3.41 -8.18
N MET A 131 -16.90 -3.48 -7.97
CA MET A 131 -15.95 -3.75 -9.05
C MET A 131 -15.89 -5.26 -9.24
N LEU A 132 -16.07 -5.75 -10.46
CA LEU A 132 -15.79 -7.15 -10.82
C LEU A 132 -14.76 -7.17 -11.94
N ALA A 133 -14.22 -8.35 -12.23
CA ALA A 133 -13.19 -8.53 -13.24
C ALA A 133 -12.07 -7.50 -13.07
N PHE A 134 -11.44 -7.53 -11.90
CA PHE A 134 -10.51 -6.50 -11.42
C PHE A 134 -9.25 -6.34 -12.28
N GLU A 135 -8.90 -7.33 -13.11
CA GLU A 135 -7.62 -7.40 -13.80
C GLU A 135 -7.26 -6.16 -14.65
N PRO A 136 -8.14 -5.57 -15.48
CA PRO A 136 -7.83 -4.36 -16.25
C PRO A 136 -7.49 -3.15 -15.35
N PHE A 137 -8.17 -3.01 -14.21
CA PHE A 137 -7.89 -1.97 -13.22
C PHE A 137 -6.46 -2.10 -12.70
N TYR A 138 -6.11 -3.29 -12.19
CA TYR A 138 -4.79 -3.54 -11.63
C TYR A 138 -3.68 -3.57 -12.69
N ILE A 139 -3.94 -4.01 -13.91
CA ILE A 139 -2.96 -3.87 -15.02
C ILE A 139 -2.67 -2.39 -15.30
N SER A 140 -3.68 -1.52 -15.28
CA SER A 140 -3.47 -0.09 -15.51
C SER A 140 -2.66 0.55 -14.39
N LEU A 141 -3.01 0.27 -13.13
CA LEU A 141 -2.19 0.69 -11.98
C LEU A 141 -0.75 0.14 -12.06
N GLY A 142 -0.58 -1.10 -12.51
CA GLY A 142 0.71 -1.76 -12.78
C GLY A 142 1.62 -1.01 -13.75
N LYS A 143 1.04 -0.21 -14.66
CA LYS A 143 1.75 0.67 -15.60
C LYS A 143 2.08 2.04 -15.01
N ASN A 144 1.89 2.21 -13.70
CA ASN A 144 2.03 3.46 -12.98
C ASN A 144 1.06 4.56 -13.44
N ASN A 145 -0.09 4.17 -14.00
CA ASN A 145 -1.15 5.12 -14.29
C ASN A 145 -1.82 5.56 -12.97
N PRO A 146 -2.34 6.80 -12.91
CA PRO A 146 -3.09 7.26 -11.76
C PRO A 146 -4.40 6.46 -11.62
N ILE A 147 -4.92 6.36 -10.39
CA ILE A 147 -6.12 5.58 -10.08
C ILE A 147 -7.33 5.98 -10.93
N GLY A 148 -7.48 7.27 -11.25
CA GLY A 148 -8.54 7.75 -12.15
C GLY A 148 -8.43 7.17 -13.56
N ARG A 149 -7.20 7.03 -14.08
CA ARG A 149 -6.98 6.37 -15.38
C ARG A 149 -7.25 4.88 -15.30
N ALA A 150 -6.84 4.22 -14.23
CA ALA A 150 -7.12 2.79 -14.04
C ALA A 150 -8.63 2.51 -13.93
N PHE A 151 -9.38 3.38 -13.26
CA PHE A 151 -10.82 3.29 -13.18
C PHE A 151 -11.47 3.45 -14.56
N PHE A 152 -11.01 4.42 -15.36
CA PHE A 152 -11.45 4.61 -16.75
C PHE A 152 -11.15 3.37 -17.62
N ASP A 153 -9.95 2.80 -17.50
CA ASP A 153 -9.54 1.62 -18.27
C ASP A 153 -10.42 0.40 -17.93
N TRP A 154 -10.67 0.20 -16.64
CA TRP A 154 -11.58 -0.85 -16.18
C TRP A 154 -13.00 -0.68 -16.71
N MET A 155 -13.60 0.51 -16.59
CA MET A 155 -14.96 0.70 -17.12
C MET A 155 -15.01 0.57 -18.64
N THR A 156 -13.97 1.03 -19.34
CA THR A 156 -13.87 0.88 -20.79
C THR A 156 -13.83 -0.59 -21.19
N ASP A 157 -13.12 -1.42 -20.42
CA ASP A 157 -13.07 -2.87 -20.62
C ASP A 157 -14.45 -3.51 -20.35
N ARG A 158 -15.13 -3.13 -19.26
CA ARG A 158 -16.51 -3.58 -18.98
C ARG A 158 -17.48 -3.23 -20.10
N LEU A 159 -17.41 -2.01 -20.66
CA LEU A 159 -18.29 -1.58 -21.76
C LEU A 159 -18.00 -2.29 -23.10
N LYS A 160 -16.84 -2.91 -23.25
CA LYS A 160 -16.42 -3.66 -24.44
C LYS A 160 -16.51 -5.17 -24.27
N SER A 161 -16.86 -5.64 -23.07
CA SER A 161 -17.02 -7.05 -22.78
C SER A 161 -18.34 -7.57 -23.39
N ASP A 162 -18.51 -8.90 -23.37
CA ASP A 162 -19.75 -9.55 -23.78
C ASP A 162 -20.83 -9.53 -22.66
N GLU A 163 -20.59 -8.83 -21.55
CA GLU A 163 -21.57 -8.72 -20.46
C GLU A 163 -22.80 -7.92 -20.91
N GLU A 164 -23.98 -8.34 -20.44
CA GLU A 164 -25.22 -7.65 -20.76
C GLU A 164 -25.18 -6.19 -20.28
N ARG A 165 -25.61 -5.27 -21.15
CA ARG A 165 -25.59 -3.84 -20.86
C ARG A 165 -26.35 -3.48 -19.58
N ASP A 166 -27.49 -4.14 -19.35
CA ASP A 166 -28.30 -3.91 -18.16
C ASP A 166 -27.60 -4.39 -16.89
N PHE A 167 -26.80 -5.47 -16.97
CA PHE A 167 -25.94 -5.91 -15.89
C PHE A 167 -24.82 -4.89 -15.62
N ILE A 168 -24.13 -4.39 -16.66
CA ILE A 168 -23.08 -3.39 -16.50
C ILE A 168 -23.62 -2.13 -15.83
N ILE A 169 -24.77 -1.62 -16.30
CA ILE A 169 -25.41 -0.44 -15.71
C ILE A 169 -25.86 -0.77 -14.27
N GLY A 170 -26.60 -1.86 -14.08
CA GLY A 170 -27.17 -2.24 -12.80
C GLY A 170 -26.12 -2.52 -11.72
N TRP A 171 -25.00 -3.17 -12.07
CA TRP A 171 -23.98 -3.58 -11.13
C TRP A 171 -22.87 -2.55 -10.95
N HIS A 172 -22.34 -1.98 -12.04
CA HIS A 172 -21.13 -1.14 -11.99
C HIS A 172 -21.39 0.37 -11.91
N TYR A 173 -22.53 0.88 -12.40
CA TYR A 173 -22.79 2.32 -12.26
C TYR A 173 -22.95 2.65 -10.77
N GLY A 174 -22.33 3.73 -10.31
CA GLY A 174 -22.19 4.02 -8.87
C GLY A 174 -20.82 3.69 -8.30
N MET A 175 -19.96 2.97 -9.04
CA MET A 175 -18.52 2.98 -8.74
C MET A 175 -18.00 4.42 -8.80
N THR A 176 -17.23 4.82 -7.79
CA THR A 176 -16.77 6.19 -7.58
C THR A 176 -15.40 6.22 -6.94
N ILE A 177 -14.69 7.33 -7.15
CA ILE A 177 -13.46 7.66 -6.46
C ILE A 177 -13.75 8.79 -5.48
N ILE A 178 -13.27 8.65 -4.25
CA ILE A 178 -13.28 9.71 -3.24
C ILE A 178 -11.83 10.02 -2.87
N GLY A 179 -11.44 11.30 -2.94
CA GLY A 179 -10.07 11.75 -2.76
C GLY A 179 -9.41 12.14 -4.09
N ASP A 180 -8.08 11.97 -4.18
CA ASP A 180 -7.31 12.43 -5.35
C ASP A 180 -7.23 11.36 -6.45
N PRO A 181 -7.85 11.58 -7.64
CA PRO A 181 -7.80 10.62 -8.74
C PRO A 181 -6.45 10.56 -9.46
N LEU A 182 -5.49 11.44 -9.14
CA LEU A 182 -4.15 11.49 -9.72
C LEU A 182 -3.12 10.68 -8.92
N VAL A 183 -3.52 10.04 -7.82
CA VAL A 183 -2.64 9.16 -7.04
C VAL A 183 -2.15 8.00 -7.88
N CYS A 184 -0.82 7.85 -7.92
CA CYS A 184 -0.14 6.69 -8.47
C CYS A 184 0.44 5.85 -7.31
N PHE A 185 0.21 4.52 -7.32
CA PHE A 185 0.65 3.63 -6.24
C PHE A 185 2.05 3.04 -6.46
N LEU A 186 2.63 3.31 -7.63
CA LEU A 186 3.93 2.81 -8.01
C LEU A 186 4.94 3.95 -8.12
N LYS A 187 5.74 4.12 -7.08
CA LYS A 187 7.16 4.39 -7.33
C LYS A 187 7.83 3.01 -7.48
N VAL A 188 7.72 2.36 -8.65
CA VAL A 188 8.45 1.10 -8.91
C VAL A 188 9.95 1.39 -8.80
N PRO A 189 10.70 0.71 -7.92
CA PRO A 189 12.12 0.47 -8.13
C PRO A 189 12.32 -0.25 -9.47
N GLY A 190 12.81 0.41 -10.51
CA GLY A 190 13.37 -0.31 -11.66
C GLY A 190 12.61 -0.30 -12.99
N LYS A 191 11.66 0.62 -13.23
CA LYS A 191 11.25 0.90 -14.63
C LYS A 191 10.72 2.31 -14.81
N SER A 192 11.62 3.29 -14.68
CA SER A 192 11.42 4.51 -15.45
C SER A 192 11.91 4.22 -16.88
N ASN A 193 11.11 4.58 -17.89
CA ASN A 193 11.63 4.75 -19.24
C ASN A 193 12.30 6.13 -19.41
N ASN A 194 12.60 6.81 -18.29
CA ASN A 194 13.33 8.06 -18.32
C ASN A 194 14.82 7.73 -18.30
N LEU A 195 15.50 8.03 -19.40
CA LEU A 195 16.96 8.02 -19.52
C LEU A 195 17.70 8.90 -18.48
N PHE A 196 16.96 9.55 -17.57
CA PHE A 196 17.45 10.49 -16.56
C PHE A 196 17.05 10.13 -15.12
N GLU A 197 16.25 9.09 -14.88
CA GLU A 197 15.82 8.75 -13.51
C GLU A 197 16.77 7.71 -12.91
N VAL A 198 17.31 8.02 -11.73
CA VAL A 198 18.13 7.08 -10.97
C VAL A 198 17.22 6.12 -10.19
N LEU A 199 17.55 4.82 -10.22
CA LEU A 199 16.79 3.76 -9.56
C LEU A 199 17.33 3.47 -8.16
N PRO A 200 16.48 3.04 -7.20
CA PRO A 200 16.93 2.73 -5.85
C PRO A 200 17.78 1.46 -5.78
N PRO A 201 18.60 1.30 -4.73
CA PRO A 201 19.38 0.09 -4.51
C PRO A 201 18.48 -1.12 -4.30
N VAL A 202 18.94 -2.31 -4.68
CA VAL A 202 18.17 -3.55 -4.53
C VAL A 202 18.66 -4.37 -3.33
N ASP A 203 17.87 -5.33 -2.87
CA ASP A 203 18.20 -6.19 -1.72
C ASP A 203 18.57 -5.42 -0.44
N PHE A 204 17.91 -4.29 -0.16
CA PHE A 204 18.16 -3.52 1.06
C PHE A 204 17.68 -4.29 2.31
N ARG A 205 18.61 -4.55 3.24
CA ARG A 205 18.38 -5.32 4.46
C ARG A 205 18.95 -4.58 5.65
N GLY A 206 18.20 -4.61 6.76
CA GLY A 206 18.61 -4.13 8.06
C GLY A 206 18.57 -5.25 9.09
N GLU A 207 19.60 -5.33 9.93
CA GLU A 207 19.70 -6.32 11.00
C GLU A 207 20.07 -5.63 12.33
N LYS A 208 19.51 -6.15 13.43
CA LYS A 208 19.84 -5.73 14.79
C LYS A 208 21.01 -6.57 15.28
N VAL A 209 22.15 -5.93 15.55
CA VAL A 209 23.37 -6.58 16.03
C VAL A 209 23.69 -6.06 17.42
N GLU A 210 23.92 -6.99 18.34
CA GLU A 210 24.38 -6.65 19.69
C GLU A 210 25.90 -6.55 19.70
N ASN A 211 26.44 -5.38 20.04
CA ASN A 211 27.87 -5.21 20.24
C ASN A 211 28.18 -5.25 21.74
N ARG A 212 28.88 -6.33 22.16
CA ARG A 212 29.29 -6.55 23.54
C ARG A 212 30.78 -6.28 23.69
N SER A 213 31.13 -5.34 24.56
CA SER A 213 32.46 -5.22 25.15
C SER A 213 32.36 -5.57 26.64
N LEU A 214 33.50 -5.85 27.29
CA LEU A 214 33.57 -6.31 28.69
C LEU A 214 32.78 -5.44 29.69
N LEU A 215 32.59 -4.16 29.40
CA LEU A 215 31.93 -3.18 30.28
C LEU A 215 30.71 -2.48 29.65
N MET A 216 30.37 -2.77 28.39
CA MET A 216 29.32 -2.05 27.67
C MET A 216 28.58 -2.97 26.70
N LYS A 217 27.25 -2.85 26.73
CA LYS A 217 26.35 -3.45 25.75
C LYS A 217 25.71 -2.31 24.97
N GLU A 218 25.81 -2.34 23.66
CA GLU A 218 25.07 -1.46 22.78
C GLU A 218 24.37 -2.25 21.69
N THR A 219 23.26 -1.71 21.21
CA THR A 219 22.57 -2.18 20.01
C THR A 219 23.08 -1.38 18.82
N ILE A 220 23.38 -2.06 17.72
CA ILE A 220 23.78 -1.47 16.45
C ILE A 220 22.81 -1.96 15.38
N HIS A 221 22.35 -1.07 14.51
CA HIS A 221 21.66 -1.46 13.29
C HIS A 221 22.67 -1.54 12.15
N THR A 222 22.78 -2.71 11.53
CA THR A 222 23.66 -2.95 10.38
C THR A 222 22.82 -3.06 9.12
N PHE A 223 23.26 -2.37 8.08
CA PHE A 223 22.58 -2.31 6.80
C PHE A 223 23.45 -2.88 5.70
N SER A 224 22.82 -3.56 4.74
CA SER A 224 23.45 -4.00 3.50
C SER A 224 22.49 -3.85 2.32
N TRP A 225 23.03 -3.60 1.14
CA TRP A 225 22.27 -3.52 -0.11
C TRP A 225 23.15 -3.89 -1.30
N LYS A 226 22.55 -3.99 -2.49
CA LYS A 226 23.26 -4.09 -3.75
C LYS A 226 22.96 -2.86 -4.62
N PRO A 227 23.96 -2.33 -5.34
CA PRO A 227 23.70 -1.35 -6.39
C PRO A 227 22.70 -1.91 -7.39
N ASN A 228 21.83 -1.05 -7.92
CA ASN A 228 20.90 -1.46 -8.96
C ASN A 228 21.65 -1.61 -10.28
N SER A 229 21.62 -2.80 -10.89
CA SER A 229 22.32 -3.09 -12.14
C SER A 229 21.79 -2.28 -13.32
N ASP A 230 20.56 -1.78 -13.23
CA ASP A 230 19.91 -1.03 -14.30
C ASP A 230 20.30 0.46 -14.28
N ASN A 231 20.98 0.91 -13.23
CA ASN A 231 21.58 2.24 -13.20
C ASN A 231 22.88 2.28 -13.99
N ASN A 232 23.16 3.42 -14.63
CA ASN A 232 24.51 3.75 -15.05
C ASN A 232 25.37 4.03 -13.79
N PRO A 233 26.42 3.24 -13.51
CA PRO A 233 27.25 3.39 -12.31
C PRO A 233 27.91 4.76 -12.21
N ASP A 234 28.30 5.34 -13.35
CA ASP A 234 28.98 6.65 -13.41
C ASP A 234 28.07 7.82 -13.03
N ARG A 235 26.75 7.57 -12.97
CA ARG A 235 25.76 8.56 -12.55
C ARG A 235 25.45 8.50 -11.07
N ILE A 236 25.86 7.45 -10.35
CA ILE A 236 25.56 7.32 -8.92
C ILE A 236 26.59 8.10 -8.11
N TYR A 237 26.13 9.17 -7.48
CA TYR A 237 26.97 10.04 -6.67
C TYR A 237 27.10 9.55 -5.23
N LEU A 238 26.00 9.11 -4.62
CA LEU A 238 25.97 8.56 -3.26
C LEU A 238 24.65 7.82 -3.00
N TYR A 239 24.54 7.20 -1.83
CA TYR A 239 23.29 6.70 -1.27
C TYR A 239 22.88 7.53 -0.06
N ARG A 240 21.58 7.76 0.14
CA ARG A 240 21.05 8.38 1.35
C ARG A 240 20.23 7.39 2.14
N LEU A 241 20.56 7.27 3.42
CA LEU A 241 19.85 6.46 4.38
C LEU A 241 19.02 7.38 5.28
N TYR A 242 17.74 7.03 5.44
CA TYR A 242 16.77 7.77 6.22
C TYR A 242 16.10 6.92 7.28
N GLU A 243 15.72 7.55 8.39
CA GLU A 243 14.69 7.04 9.29
C GLU A 243 13.34 7.57 8.82
N VAL A 244 12.39 6.67 8.59
CA VAL A 244 11.02 7.04 8.24
C VAL A 244 10.22 7.17 9.53
N LYS A 245 9.80 8.38 9.85
CA LYS A 245 8.91 8.70 10.97
C LYS A 245 7.51 9.02 10.44
N LEU A 246 6.55 9.18 11.36
CA LEU A 246 5.16 9.48 11.04
C LEU A 246 5.01 10.67 10.06
N ASN A 247 5.79 11.74 10.29
CA ASN A 247 5.67 13.02 9.58
C ASN A 247 7.00 13.53 9.01
N SER A 248 8.07 12.73 9.02
CA SER A 248 9.38 13.15 8.52
C SER A 248 10.23 12.01 7.99
N LEU A 249 11.11 12.35 7.06
CA LEU A 249 12.23 11.52 6.60
C LEU A 249 13.50 12.15 7.16
N ASP A 250 14.02 11.57 8.24
CA ASP A 250 15.20 12.11 8.90
C ASP A 250 16.46 11.50 8.26
N LEU A 251 17.30 12.34 7.65
CA LEU A 251 18.55 11.89 7.03
C LEU A 251 19.51 11.38 8.12
N ILE A 252 19.90 10.11 8.00
CA ILE A 252 20.86 9.46 8.90
C ILE A 252 22.27 9.61 8.36
N ALA A 253 22.45 9.33 7.07
CA ALA A 253 23.77 9.28 6.46
C ALA A 253 23.73 9.45 4.95
N GLU A 254 24.78 10.08 4.43
CA GLU A 254 25.18 10.03 3.03
C GLU A 254 26.35 9.05 2.89
N ILE A 255 26.19 8.04 2.04
CA ILE A 255 27.11 6.90 1.93
C ILE A 255 27.71 6.90 0.53
N PRO A 256 29.04 6.84 0.37
CA PRO A 256 29.67 6.84 -0.95
C PRO A 256 29.29 5.58 -1.76
N PRO A 257 29.29 5.67 -3.11
CA PRO A 257 28.85 4.59 -3.98
C PRO A 257 29.75 3.35 -3.89
N SER A 258 30.99 3.51 -3.40
CA SER A 258 31.94 2.44 -3.13
C SER A 258 31.57 1.57 -1.93
N LYS A 259 30.56 1.96 -1.14
CA LYS A 259 30.07 1.19 0.01
C LYS A 259 28.68 0.65 -0.26
N THR A 260 28.48 -0.58 0.20
CA THR A 260 27.20 -1.29 0.15
C THR A 260 26.73 -1.72 1.55
N THR A 261 27.38 -1.18 2.58
CA THR A 261 27.08 -1.44 3.99
C THR A 261 27.20 -0.17 4.82
N TYR A 262 26.42 -0.10 5.90
CA TYR A 262 26.45 0.99 6.86
C TYR A 262 26.06 0.47 8.26
N PHE A 263 26.58 1.10 9.32
CA PHE A 263 26.19 0.78 10.70
C PHE A 263 25.76 2.04 11.44
N ARG A 264 24.59 1.98 12.09
CA ARG A 264 24.06 3.04 12.95
C ARG A 264 24.18 2.59 14.41
N ARG A 265 24.82 3.42 15.24
CA ARG A 265 24.96 3.23 16.68
C ARG A 265 24.03 4.19 17.43
N GLY A 266 23.90 4.03 18.75
CA GLY A 266 23.07 4.90 19.58
C GLY A 266 21.58 4.79 19.28
N VAL A 267 21.12 3.58 18.94
CA VAL A 267 19.71 3.31 18.65
C VAL A 267 18.98 2.88 19.92
N GLU A 268 17.76 3.38 20.09
CA GLU A 268 16.85 3.00 21.16
C GLU A 268 16.21 1.63 20.87
N ASP A 269 15.69 0.96 21.91
CA ASP A 269 14.98 -0.31 21.76
C ASP A 269 13.53 -0.09 21.34
N ARG A 270 13.33 0.19 20.04
CA ARG A 270 12.01 0.32 19.40
C ARG A 270 12.07 -0.16 17.95
N GLU A 271 10.91 -0.32 17.33
CA GLU A 271 10.82 -0.62 15.90
C GLU A 271 11.20 0.62 15.06
N TYR A 272 11.96 0.40 13.98
CA TYR A 272 12.35 1.43 13.02
C TYR A 272 12.04 1.00 11.59
N LEU A 273 11.47 1.92 10.81
CA LEU A 273 11.42 1.84 9.36
C LEU A 273 12.56 2.68 8.78
N TYR A 274 13.38 2.05 7.94
CA TYR A 274 14.47 2.71 7.23
C TYR A 274 14.18 2.76 5.74
N ALA A 275 14.61 3.84 5.10
CA ALA A 275 14.54 4.04 3.66
C ALA A 275 15.93 4.33 3.10
N LEU A 276 16.27 3.71 1.97
CA LEU A 276 17.53 3.89 1.26
C LEU A 276 17.24 4.30 -0.19
N CYS A 277 17.85 5.40 -0.66
CA CYS A 277 17.78 5.80 -2.06
C CYS A 277 19.18 5.97 -2.65
N SER A 278 19.25 5.88 -3.98
CA SER A 278 20.40 6.28 -4.79
C SER A 278 20.26 7.76 -5.12
N VAL A 279 21.37 8.48 -5.13
CA VAL A 279 21.44 9.90 -5.51
C VAL A 279 22.35 10.05 -6.71
N ASP A 280 21.91 10.79 -7.71
CA ASP A 280 22.69 11.02 -8.92
C ASP A 280 23.65 12.22 -8.81
N THR A 281 24.48 12.44 -9.83
CA THR A 281 25.42 13.56 -9.91
C THR A 281 24.77 14.95 -9.96
N ASN A 282 23.45 15.02 -10.20
CA ASN A 282 22.66 16.25 -10.13
C ASN A 282 21.92 16.37 -8.78
N ASN A 283 22.29 15.57 -7.78
CA ASN A 283 21.69 15.52 -6.46
C ASN A 283 20.19 15.13 -6.44
N ARG A 284 19.74 14.38 -7.45
CA ARG A 284 18.36 13.87 -7.52
C ARG A 284 18.29 12.49 -6.89
N GLU A 285 17.28 12.28 -6.05
CA GLU A 285 17.06 11.01 -5.38
C GLU A 285 16.18 10.08 -6.20
N SER A 286 16.48 8.78 -6.12
CA SER A 286 15.60 7.73 -6.61
C SER A 286 14.35 7.58 -5.75
N ASN A 287 13.57 6.56 -6.06
CA ASN A 287 12.61 6.00 -5.10
C ASN A 287 13.34 5.43 -3.88
N PHE A 288 12.61 4.87 -2.91
CA PHE A 288 13.21 4.26 -1.72
C PHE A 288 13.11 2.75 -1.77
N SER A 289 14.15 2.09 -1.28
CA SER A 289 14.11 0.72 -0.80
C SER A 289 13.96 0.73 0.71
N PHE A 290 13.10 -0.12 1.25
CA PHE A 290 12.72 -0.10 2.65
C PHE A 290 13.20 -1.33 3.41
N THR A 291 13.48 -1.17 4.70
CA THR A 291 13.71 -2.29 5.62
C THR A 291 13.22 -1.93 7.02
N ILE A 292 12.75 -2.93 7.77
CA ILE A 292 12.24 -2.77 9.13
C ILE A 292 13.16 -3.53 10.08
N ILE A 293 13.56 -2.88 11.17
CA ILE A 293 14.29 -3.52 12.27
C ILE A 293 13.44 -3.43 13.53
N LYS A 294 13.23 -4.57 14.20
CA LYS A 294 12.48 -4.74 15.44
C LYS A 294 13.43 -4.92 16.63
#